data_AF-A0AAW2MHI6-F1
#
_entry.id   AF-A0AAW2MHI6-F1
#
_cell.length_a   1.000
_cell.length_b   1.000
_cell.length_c   1.000
_cell.angle_alpha   90.00
_cell.angle_beta   90.00
_cell.angle_gamma   90.00
#
_symmetry.space_group_name_H-M   'P 1'
#
loop_
_entity.id
_entity.type
_entity.pdbx_description
1 polymer ?
#
loop_
_entity_poly.entity_id
_entity_poly.type
_entity_poly.pdbx_seq_one_letter_code
_entity_poly.pdbx_strand_id
1 'polypeptide(L)'
;MAPSTIRKAIGAVKDQTSIGIAKVASNMAPELEVAIVKATSHDDDPASEKYIREILQLTSYSRGYVSACVVAVSKRLGKTVIG
;
A
#
# COMPACT_ATOMS: atom_id res chain seq x y z
N MET A 1 -15.15 -13.44 -12.27
CA MET A 1 -14.12 -14.27 -12.91
C MET A 1 -12.85 -14.13 -12.10
N ALA A 2 -12.23 -15.21 -11.64
CA ALA A 2 -10.94 -15.12 -10.97
C ALA A 2 -9.90 -14.58 -11.96
N PRO A 3 -9.02 -13.65 -11.55
CA PRO A 3 -7.99 -13.12 -12.43
C PRO A 3 -7.06 -14.25 -12.88
N SER A 4 -6.69 -14.23 -14.16
CA SER A 4 -5.79 -15.25 -14.74
C SER A 4 -4.43 -15.22 -14.05
N THR A 5 -3.70 -16.34 -14.06
CA THR A 5 -2.36 -16.47 -13.47
C THR A 5 -1.41 -15.35 -13.94
N ILE A 6 -1.52 -14.95 -15.22
CA ILE A 6 -0.75 -13.85 -15.80
C ILE A 6 -1.14 -12.50 -15.16
N ARG A 7 -2.44 -12.24 -14.96
CA ARG A 7 -2.91 -10.99 -14.34
C ARG A 7 -2.46 -10.91 -12.87
N LYS A 8 -2.49 -12.01 -12.13
CA LYS A 8 -1.97 -12.10 -10.76
C LYS A 8 -0.47 -11.80 -10.70
N ALA A 9 0.32 -12.41 -11.60
CA ALA A 9 1.76 -12.17 -11.67
C ALA A 9 2.08 -10.69 -11.96
N ILE A 10 1.35 -10.06 -12.88
CA ILE A 10 1.51 -8.62 -13.18
C ILE A 10 1.16 -7.76 -11.95
N GLY A 11 0.09 -8.09 -11.22
CA GLY A 11 -0.29 -7.42 -9.98
C GLY A 11 0.83 -7.48 -8.94
N ALA A 12 1.38 -8.68 -8.71
CA ALA A 12 2.49 -8.88 -7.77
C ALA A 12 3.73 -8.05 -8.15
N VAL A 13 4.10 -7.99 -9.44
CA VAL A 13 5.22 -7.17 -9.90
C VAL A 13 4.95 -5.68 -9.65
N LYS A 14 3.74 -5.18 -9.95
CA LYS A 14 3.35 -3.78 -9.70
C LYS A 14 3.43 -3.42 -8.22
N ASP A 15 3.03 -4.33 -7.34
CA ASP A 15 3.13 -4.12 -5.91
C ASP A 15 4.59 -4.11 -5.43
N GLN A 16 5.44 -5.02 -5.94
CA GLN A 16 6.87 -4.99 -5.64
C GLN A 16 7.54 -3.69 -6.09
N THR A 17 7.24 -3.21 -7.29
CA THR A 17 7.73 -1.91 -7.75
C THR A 17 7.22 -0.77 -6.86
N SER A 18 5.95 -0.79 -6.47
CA SER A 18 5.37 0.22 -5.57
C SER A 18 6.04 0.22 -4.19
N ILE A 19 6.35 -0.96 -3.64
CA ILE A 19 7.09 -1.11 -2.38
C ILE A 19 8.51 -0.57 -2.52
N GLY A 20 9.21 -0.89 -3.62
CA GLY A 20 10.54 -0.38 -3.91
C GLY A 20 10.57 1.15 -3.94
N ILE A 21 9.61 1.75 -4.64
CA ILE A 21 9.46 3.22 -4.70
C ILE A 21 9.17 3.80 -3.32
N ALA A 22 8.24 3.22 -2.56
CA ALA A 22 7.90 3.68 -1.21
C ALA A 22 9.13 3.72 -0.28
N LYS A 23 9.98 2.70 -0.35
CA LYS A 23 11.20 2.61 0.47
C LYS A 23 12.24 3.68 0.16
N VAL A 24 12.36 4.11 -1.09
CA VAL A 24 13.46 5.01 -1.53
C VAL A 24 13.01 6.45 -1.77
N ALA A 25 11.74 6.68 -2.09
CA ALA A 25 11.21 7.99 -2.45
C ALA A 25 10.34 8.63 -1.36
N SER A 26 9.94 7.89 -0.32
CA SER A 26 9.19 8.47 0.79
C SER A 26 10.13 9.21 1.73
N ASN A 27 9.99 10.53 1.80
CA ASN A 27 10.80 11.40 2.65
C ASN A 27 10.32 11.50 4.11
N MET A 28 9.07 11.12 4.39
CA MET A 28 8.45 11.37 5.71
C MET A 28 8.16 10.10 6.51
N ALA A 29 7.64 9.06 5.85
CA ALA A 29 7.18 7.84 6.55
C ALA A 29 7.26 6.61 5.62
N PRO A 30 8.48 6.17 5.23
CA PRO A 30 8.66 5.07 4.29
C PRO A 30 8.04 3.75 4.80
N GLU A 31 8.12 3.48 6.09
CA GLU A 31 7.53 2.29 6.70
C GLU A 31 6.00 2.30 6.61
N LEU A 32 5.37 3.46 6.84
CA LEU A 32 3.92 3.64 6.72
C LEU A 32 3.47 3.44 5.28
N GLU A 33 4.17 4.03 4.30
CA GLU A 33 3.84 3.86 2.88
C GLU A 33 3.98 2.39 2.45
N VAL A 34 5.02 1.68 2.92
CA VAL A 34 5.19 0.25 2.64
C VAL A 34 4.05 -0.57 3.25
N ALA A 35 3.64 -0.29 4.48
CA ALA A 35 2.52 -0.97 5.12
C ALA A 35 1.21 -0.73 4.35
N ILE A 36 0.95 0.49 3.88
CA ILE A 36 -0.22 0.83 3.05
C ILE A 36 -0.19 0.08 1.71
N VAL A 37 0.95 0.01 1.02
CA VAL A 37 1.05 -0.72 -0.25
C VAL A 37 0.77 -2.21 -0.04
N LYS A 38 1.30 -2.81 1.02
CA LYS A 38 1.07 -4.23 1.36
C LYS A 38 -0.37 -4.50 1.83
N ALA A 39 -1.01 -3.55 2.50
CA ALA A 39 -2.41 -3.65 2.90
C ALA A 39 -3.40 -3.44 1.73
N THR A 40 -2.93 -2.91 0.60
CA THR A 40 -3.77 -2.60 -0.56
C THR A 40 -3.28 -3.30 -1.83
N SER A 41 -2.54 -4.40 -1.70
CA SER A 41 -1.97 -5.14 -2.83
C SER A 41 -3.05 -5.66 -3.78
N HIS A 42 -2.64 -6.04 -4.99
CA HIS A 42 -3.49 -6.69 -5.99
C HIS A 42 -3.77 -8.18 -5.66
N ASP A 43 -3.70 -8.53 -4.38
CA ASP A 43 -4.11 -9.85 -3.90
C ASP A 43 -5.63 -9.86 -3.75
N ASP A 44 -6.24 -11.00 -4.06
CA ASP A 44 -7.69 -11.18 -3.91
C ASP A 44 -8.06 -11.39 -2.42
N ASP A 45 -7.08 -11.76 -1.59
CA ASP A 45 -7.27 -11.94 -0.15
C ASP A 45 -7.38 -10.60 0.59
N PRO A 46 -8.19 -10.55 1.68
CA PRO A 46 -8.27 -9.37 2.53
C PRO A 46 -6.90 -8.95 3.04
N ALA A 47 -6.73 -7.63 3.21
CA ALA A 47 -5.52 -7.06 3.78
C ALA A 47 -5.10 -7.77 5.06
N SER A 48 -3.86 -8.25 5.12
CA SER A 48 -3.34 -8.91 6.32
C SER A 48 -3.44 -7.98 7.51
N GLU A 49 -4.11 -8.43 8.59
CA GLU A 49 -4.37 -7.63 9.79
C GLU A 49 -3.11 -7.01 10.38
N LYS A 50 -1.96 -7.65 10.21
CA LYS A 50 -0.66 -7.14 10.66
C LYS A 50 -0.33 -5.76 10.08
N TYR A 51 -0.64 -5.52 8.80
CA TYR A 51 -0.36 -4.23 8.15
C TYR A 51 -1.36 -3.16 8.58
N ILE A 52 -2.61 -3.54 8.82
CA ILE A 52 -3.61 -2.62 9.37
C ILE A 52 -3.20 -2.17 10.77
N ARG A 53 -2.77 -3.09 11.63
CA ARG A 53 -2.25 -2.77 12.97
C ARG A 53 -1.02 -1.87 12.90
N GLU A 54 -0.10 -2.14 11.98
CA GLU A 54 1.10 -1.33 11.75
C GLU A 54 0.73 0.11 11.32
N ILE A 55 -0.22 0.27 10.40
CA ILE A 55 -0.73 1.59 9.97
C ILE A 55 -1.35 2.35 11.15
N LEU A 56 -2.19 1.69 11.96
CA LEU A 56 -2.82 2.31 13.13
C LEU A 56 -1.79 2.70 14.18
N GLN A 57 -0.78 1.87 14.42
CA GLN A 57 0.31 2.18 15.33
C GLN A 57 1.12 3.39 14.85
N LEU A 58 1.54 3.42 13.58
CA LEU A 58 2.34 4.52 13.04
C LEU A 58 1.57 5.84 13.04
N THR A 59 0.29 5.81 12.67
CA THR A 59 -0.57 7.01 12.68
C THR A 59 -0.88 7.52 14.09
N SER A 60 -0.78 6.68 15.12
CA SER A 60 -0.94 7.11 16.51
C SER A 60 0.22 7.99 17.04
N TYR A 61 1.40 7.94 16.40
CA TYR A 61 2.57 8.68 16.90
C TYR A 61 2.50 10.19 16.68
N SER A 62 1.97 10.65 15.55
CA SER A 62 1.88 12.08 15.27
C SER A 62 0.89 12.42 14.16
N ARG A 63 0.45 13.69 14.14
CA ARG A 63 -0.35 14.25 13.03
C ARG A 63 0.38 14.18 11.67
N GLY A 64 1.72 14.16 11.67
CA GLY A 64 2.53 13.99 10.46
C GLY A 64 2.28 12.63 9.79
N TYR A 65 2.27 11.55 10.58
CA TYR A 65 1.94 10.21 10.07
C TYR A 65 0.50 10.10 9.58
N VAL A 66 -0.46 10.77 10.23
CA VAL A 66 -1.85 10.84 9.74
C VAL A 66 -1.91 11.52 8.36
N SER A 67 -1.24 12.66 8.21
CA SER A 67 -1.17 13.36 6.91
C SER A 67 -0.51 12.50 5.83
N ALA A 68 0.61 11.84 6.14
CA ALA A 68 1.29 10.94 5.22
C ALA A 68 0.39 9.76 4.81
N CYS A 69 -0.35 9.18 5.77
CA CYS A 69 -1.31 8.11 5.52
C CYS A 69 -2.39 8.54 4.53
N VAL A 70 -3.02 9.71 4.77
CA VAL A 70 -4.08 10.24 3.89
C VAL A 70 -3.57 10.47 2.47
N VAL A 71 -2.38 11.07 2.31
CA VAL A 71 -1.76 11.28 1.00
C VAL A 71 -1.47 9.96 0.29
N ALA A 72 -0.87 8.99 1.00
CA ALA A 72 -0.51 7.69 0.44
C ALA A 72 -1.76 6.88 0.02
N VAL A 73 -2.79 6.83 0.86
CA VAL A 73 -4.07 6.16 0.55
C VAL A 73 -4.75 6.83 -0.64
N SER A 74 -4.82 8.17 -0.66
CA SER A 74 -5.41 8.92 -1.78
C SER A 74 -4.72 8.60 -3.11
N LYS A 75 -3.38 8.51 -3.10
CA LYS A 75 -2.58 8.13 -4.28
C LYS A 75 -2.83 6.69 -4.72
N ARG A 76 -3.08 5.76 -3.79
CA ARG A 76 -3.42 4.37 -4.12
C ARG A 76 -4.81 4.29 -4.75
N LEU A 77 -5.82 4.92 -4.14
CA LEU A 77 -7.19 4.95 -4.66
C LEU A 77 -7.28 5.55 -6.07
N GLY A 78 -6.53 6.62 -6.35
CA GLY A 78 -6.46 7.21 -7.69
C GLY A 78 -5.87 6.29 -8.77
N LYS A 79 -5.23 5.17 -8.39
CA LYS A 79 -4.68 4.17 -9.30
C LYS A 79 -5.55 2.90 -9.40
N THR A 80 -6.52 2.71 -8.50
CA THR A 80 -7.35 1.49 -8.43
C THR A 80 -8.61 1.54 -9.29
N VAL A 81 -8.84 2.60 -10.07
CA VAL A 81 -9.87 2.62 -11.10
C VAL A 81 -9.19 2.39 -12.44
N ILE A 82 -9.40 1.18 -12.99
CA ILE A 82 -9.22 0.70 -14.38
C ILE A 82 -8.56 -0.69 -14.33
N GLY A 83 -9.35 -1.75 -14.50
CA GLY A 83 -8.87 -3.11 -14.82
C GLY A 83 -9.72 -4.28 -14.35
#